data_AF-A0A9E3JNW3-F1
#
_entry.id   AF-A0A9E3JNW3-F1
#
_cell.length_a   1.000
_cell.length_b   1.000
_cell.length_c   1.000
_cell.angle_alpha   90.00
_cell.angle_beta   90.00
_cell.angle_gamma   90.00
#
_symmetry.space_group_name_H-M   'P 1'
#
loop_
_entity.id
_entity.type
_entity.pdbx_description
1 polymer ?
#
loop_
_entity_poly.entity_id
_entity_poly.type
_entity_poly.pdbx_seq_one_letter_code
_entity_poly.pdbx_strand_id
1 'polypeptide(L)'
;MRHAIRIAACSALLAVASLVAASPASAGVFAKKPETVAEEAQAANLPAVTVWVEATWGMRNQGAANGLTRAHSAFAKYGYKVVSVEPYIENGDLQGFFVTYQKP
;
A
#
# COMPACT_ATOMS: atom_id res chain seq x y z
N MET A 1 40.04 10.67 -49.04
CA MET A 1 38.86 11.28 -48.40
C MET A 1 38.15 10.20 -47.59
N ARG A 2 38.01 10.44 -46.28
CA ARG A 2 37.07 9.85 -45.28
C ARG A 2 37.14 8.35 -44.96
N HIS A 3 37.53 8.09 -43.72
CA HIS A 3 37.45 6.84 -42.95
C HIS A 3 36.00 6.44 -42.62
N ALA A 4 35.74 5.13 -42.54
CA ALA A 4 34.83 4.47 -41.59
C ALA A 4 35.04 2.95 -41.72
N ILE A 5 35.93 2.28 -40.98
CA ILE A 5 35.83 1.83 -39.58
C ILE A 5 34.40 1.89 -39.01
N ARG A 6 33.82 0.72 -38.71
CA ARG A 6 33.29 0.27 -37.40
C ARG A 6 32.30 -0.88 -37.64
N ILE A 7 32.70 -2.11 -37.36
CA ILE A 7 32.50 -2.76 -36.04
C ILE A 7 30.99 -2.91 -35.82
N ALA A 8 30.44 -4.04 -36.24
CA ALA A 8 30.25 -5.24 -35.43
C ALA A 8 28.86 -5.26 -34.79
N ALA A 9 28.12 -6.30 -35.18
CA ALA A 9 27.23 -7.08 -34.33
C ALA A 9 26.86 -6.44 -32.99
N CYS A 10 25.72 -5.75 -32.92
CA CYS A 10 25.07 -5.45 -31.63
C CYS A 10 23.60 -5.02 -31.79
N SER A 11 22.85 -5.67 -32.68
CA SER A 11 21.42 -5.36 -32.86
C SER A 11 20.48 -6.39 -32.19
N ALA A 12 20.99 -7.23 -31.29
CA ALA A 12 20.21 -8.33 -30.68
C ALA A 12 20.06 -8.27 -29.15
N LEU A 13 20.49 -7.19 -28.49
CA LEU A 13 20.31 -7.04 -27.04
C LEU A 13 19.81 -5.63 -26.72
N LEU A 14 18.50 -5.44 -26.63
CA LEU A 14 17.86 -4.52 -25.67
C LEU A 14 16.33 -4.61 -25.78
N ALA A 15 15.77 -5.81 -25.56
CA ALA A 15 14.34 -5.99 -25.36
C ALA A 15 14.08 -6.76 -24.06
N VAL A 16 14.74 -6.36 -22.97
CA VAL A 16 14.30 -6.71 -21.62
C VAL A 16 13.34 -5.61 -21.18
N ALA A 17 12.17 -5.59 -21.81
CA ALA A 17 11.07 -4.73 -21.41
C ALA A 17 10.51 -5.27 -20.08
N SER A 18 11.04 -4.73 -18.99
CA SER A 18 10.34 -4.37 -17.76
C SER A 18 9.00 -5.09 -17.51
N LEU A 19 9.04 -6.38 -17.14
CA LEU A 19 7.95 -6.96 -16.36
C LEU A 19 8.04 -6.39 -14.94
N VAL A 20 7.52 -5.18 -14.75
CA VAL A 20 7.08 -4.73 -13.44
C VAL A 20 5.88 -5.62 -13.11
N ALA A 21 6.13 -6.70 -12.39
CA ALA A 21 5.09 -7.45 -11.73
C ALA A 21 4.41 -6.49 -10.75
N ALA A 22 3.24 -5.97 -11.13
CA ALA A 22 2.37 -5.27 -10.21
C ALA A 22 2.00 -6.29 -9.12
N SER A 23 2.69 -6.25 -7.98
CA SER A 23 2.33 -7.08 -6.83
C SER A 23 0.87 -6.78 -6.51
N PRO A 24 0.00 -7.81 -6.43
CA PRO A 24 -1.38 -7.59 -6.08
C PRO A 24 -1.39 -6.92 -4.71
N ALA A 25 -2.05 -5.76 -4.62
CA ALA A 25 -2.36 -5.17 -3.34
C ALA A 25 -3.15 -6.21 -2.55
N SER A 26 -2.60 -6.69 -1.43
CA SER A 26 -3.29 -7.64 -0.56
C SER A 26 -4.42 -6.89 0.13
N ALA A 27 -5.62 -6.97 -0.44
CA ALA A 27 -6.85 -6.42 0.09
C ALA A 27 -7.62 -7.57 0.75
N GLY A 28 -7.61 -7.64 2.08
CA GLY A 28 -8.24 -8.78 2.74
C GLY A 28 -8.02 -8.93 4.24
N VAL A 29 -7.76 -7.85 4.98
CA VAL A 29 -7.41 -7.96 6.41
C VAL A 29 -8.46 -7.26 7.29
N PHE A 30 -9.70 -7.69 7.15
CA PHE A 30 -10.87 -6.96 7.65
C PHE A 30 -11.21 -7.17 9.13
N ALA A 31 -10.43 -7.98 9.87
CA ALA A 31 -10.69 -8.29 11.29
C ALA A 31 -9.43 -8.37 12.18
N LYS A 32 -8.24 -8.05 11.65
CA LYS A 32 -7.01 -8.09 12.45
C LYS A 32 -6.68 -6.71 13.01
N LYS A 33 -6.00 -6.70 14.15
CA LYS A 33 -5.45 -5.46 14.73
C LYS A 33 -4.41 -4.85 13.76
N PRO A 34 -4.36 -3.53 13.59
CA PRO A 34 -3.43 -2.89 12.66
C PRO A 34 -1.96 -3.27 12.88
N GLU A 35 -1.56 -3.53 14.13
CA GLU A 35 -0.19 -3.96 14.44
C GLU A 35 0.16 -5.30 13.80
N THR A 36 -0.75 -6.28 13.89
CA THR A 36 -0.58 -7.60 13.27
C THR A 36 -0.50 -7.48 11.76
N VAL A 37 -1.33 -6.62 11.16
CA VAL A 37 -1.31 -6.43 9.70
C VAL A 37 -0.01 -5.76 9.26
N ALA A 38 0.46 -4.74 9.98
CA ALA A 38 1.69 -4.05 9.66
C ALA A 38 2.92 -4.96 9.82
N GLU A 39 2.94 -5.82 10.84
CA GLU A 39 3.98 -6.83 11.04
C GLU A 39 3.98 -7.87 9.92
N GLU A 40 2.82 -8.44 9.57
CA GLU A 40 2.68 -9.39 8.47
C GLU A 40 3.08 -8.77 7.13
N ALA A 41 2.68 -7.52 6.87
CA ALA A 41 3.05 -6.78 5.68
C ALA A 41 4.56 -6.56 5.59
N GLN A 42 5.21 -6.23 6.70
CA GLN A 42 6.65 -6.13 6.78
C GLN A 42 7.33 -7.48 6.54
N ALA A 43 6.84 -8.56 7.18
CA ALA A 43 7.40 -9.89 7.04
C ALA A 43 7.30 -10.43 5.59
N ALA A 44 6.18 -10.13 4.92
CA ALA A 44 5.94 -10.47 3.52
C ALA A 44 6.56 -9.46 2.52
N ASN A 45 7.23 -8.41 3.01
CA ASN A 45 7.81 -7.33 2.22
C ASN A 45 6.84 -6.74 1.18
N LEU A 46 5.60 -6.50 1.59
CA LEU A 46 4.56 -5.97 0.70
C LEU A 46 4.86 -4.51 0.31
N PRO A 47 4.71 -4.12 -0.96
CA PRO A 47 4.94 -2.73 -1.36
C PRO A 47 3.82 -1.80 -0.90
N ALA A 48 2.59 -2.31 -0.81
CA ALA A 48 1.43 -1.58 -0.34
C ALA A 48 0.39 -2.51 0.31
N VAL A 49 -0.40 -1.97 1.22
CA VAL A 49 -1.46 -2.68 1.95
C VAL A 49 -2.65 -1.77 2.16
N THR A 50 -3.85 -2.27 1.92
CA THR A 50 -5.10 -1.60 2.27
C THR A 50 -5.75 -2.32 3.45
N VAL A 51 -6.06 -1.58 4.51
CA VAL A 51 -6.69 -2.09 5.73
C VAL A 51 -8.05 -1.43 5.96
N TRP A 52 -8.91 -2.13 6.69
CA TRP A 52 -10.16 -1.57 7.19
C TRP A 52 -9.98 -1.06 8.62
N VAL A 53 -10.45 0.15 8.87
CA VAL A 53 -10.50 0.76 10.20
C VAL A 53 -11.97 1.05 10.52
N GLU A 54 -12.53 0.27 11.44
CA GLU A 54 -13.92 0.39 11.86
C GLU A 54 -14.20 1.73 12.55
N ALA A 55 -15.34 2.35 12.24
CA ALA A 55 -15.88 3.46 13.01
C ALA A 55 -16.83 2.91 14.08
N THR A 56 -16.42 2.90 15.34
CA THR A 56 -17.28 2.41 16.43
C THR A 56 -18.51 3.30 16.61
N TRP A 57 -19.70 2.71 16.46
CA TRP A 57 -20.98 3.36 16.68
C TRP A 57 -21.09 3.88 18.13
N GLY A 58 -21.51 5.13 18.31
CA GLY A 58 -21.54 5.81 19.62
C GLY A 58 -20.27 6.57 20.04
N MET A 59 -19.15 6.39 19.34
CA MET A 59 -17.91 7.18 19.54
C MET A 59 -17.42 7.86 18.25
N ARG A 60 -18.34 8.22 17.35
CA ARG A 60 -18.08 8.56 15.94
C ARG A 60 -16.92 9.54 15.70
N ASN A 61 -16.66 10.48 16.61
CA ASN A 61 -15.56 11.42 16.46
C ASN A 61 -14.24 10.90 17.05
N GLN A 62 -14.27 10.39 18.28
CA GLN A 62 -13.04 10.01 19.00
C GLN A 62 -12.59 8.58 18.67
N GLY A 63 -13.53 7.64 18.53
CA GLY A 63 -13.24 6.23 18.24
C GLY A 63 -12.58 6.04 16.88
N ALA A 64 -13.15 6.64 15.83
CA ALA A 64 -12.58 6.60 14.49
C ALA A 64 -11.20 7.28 14.43
N ALA A 65 -11.06 8.47 15.02
CA ALA A 65 -9.78 9.18 15.07
C ALA A 65 -8.69 8.38 15.82
N ASN A 66 -9.05 7.74 16.94
CA ASN A 66 -8.14 6.87 17.68
C ASN A 66 -7.75 5.63 16.87
N GLY A 67 -8.72 5.00 16.18
CA GLY A 67 -8.48 3.86 15.30
C GLY A 67 -7.52 4.19 14.16
N LEU A 68 -7.74 5.32 13.48
CA LEU A 68 -6.85 5.82 12.42
C LEU A 68 -5.46 6.12 12.97
N THR A 69 -5.37 6.86 14.09
CA THR A 69 -4.07 7.20 14.72
C THR A 69 -3.28 5.95 15.09
N ARG A 70 -3.95 4.94 15.65
CA ARG A 70 -3.34 3.65 15.99
C ARG A 70 -2.85 2.93 14.73
N ALA A 71 -3.67 2.86 13.68
CA ALA A 71 -3.29 2.23 12.43
C ALA A 71 -2.09 2.94 11.77
N HIS A 72 -2.13 4.27 11.68
CA HIS A 72 -1.03 5.06 11.14
C HIS A 72 0.27 4.80 11.90
N SER A 73 0.22 4.77 13.23
CA SER A 73 1.39 4.51 14.08
C SER A 73 1.95 3.09 13.86
N ALA A 74 1.08 2.09 13.74
CA ALA A 74 1.49 0.71 13.50
C ALA A 74 2.26 0.55 12.18
N PHE A 75 1.76 1.15 11.10
CA PHE A 75 2.42 1.09 9.78
C PHE A 75 3.67 1.98 9.70
N ALA A 76 3.67 3.16 10.32
CA ALA A 76 4.81 4.06 10.37
C ALA A 76 6.04 3.43 11.04
N LYS A 77 5.84 2.57 12.05
CA LYS A 77 6.92 1.80 12.70
C LYS A 77 7.78 1.00 11.70
N TYR A 78 7.18 0.56 10.60
CA TYR A 78 7.84 -0.24 9.56
C TYR A 78 8.19 0.57 8.30
N GLY A 79 8.08 1.90 8.36
CA GLY A 79 8.45 2.80 7.27
C GLY A 79 7.39 2.96 6.17
N TYR A 80 6.18 2.42 6.35
CA TYR A 80 5.07 2.68 5.45
C TYR A 80 4.50 4.08 5.66
N LYS A 81 4.04 4.72 4.59
CA LYS A 81 3.37 6.02 4.57
C LYS A 81 1.91 5.86 4.16
N VAL A 82 1.01 6.62 4.77
CA VAL A 82 -0.39 6.69 4.33
C VAL A 82 -0.46 7.39 2.97
N VAL A 83 -1.22 6.81 2.04
CA VAL A 83 -1.40 7.37 0.68
C VAL A 83 -2.87 7.55 0.29
N SER A 84 -3.79 6.87 0.95
CA SER A 84 -5.24 7.08 0.78
C SER A 84 -5.98 6.72 2.07
N VAL A 85 -7.07 7.47 2.34
CA VAL A 85 -8.03 7.23 3.41
C VAL A 85 -9.41 7.48 2.81
N GLU A 86 -10.16 6.42 2.51
CA GLU A 86 -11.49 6.49 1.92
C GLU A 86 -12.56 6.11 2.95
N PRO A 87 -13.56 6.97 3.23
CA PRO A 87 -14.67 6.61 4.09
C PRO A 87 -15.60 5.62 3.40
N TYR A 88 -16.12 4.65 4.14
CA TYR A 88 -17.22 3.79 3.71
C TYR A 88 -18.48 4.15 4.49
N ILE A 89 -19.52 4.51 3.74
CA ILE A 89 -20.81 4.96 4.24
C ILE A 89 -21.85 3.97 3.73
N GLU A 90 -22.64 3.43 4.64
CA GLU A 90 -23.73 2.51 4.33
C GLU A 90 -25.02 3.04 4.95
N ASN A 91 -26.07 3.19 4.15
CA ASN A 91 -27.37 3.73 4.58
C ASN A 91 -27.29 5.12 5.24
N GLY A 92 -26.32 5.96 4.85
CA GLY A 92 -26.11 7.29 5.42
C GLY A 92 -25.30 7.30 6.72
N ASP A 93 -24.91 6.13 7.23
CA ASP A 93 -24.08 5.99 8.41
C ASP A 93 -22.62 5.70 8.02
N LEU A 94 -21.68 6.48 8.59
CA LEU A 94 -20.26 6.16 8.52
C LEU A 94 -20.00 4.82 9.23
N GLN A 95 -19.46 3.87 8.49
CA GLN A 95 -19.12 2.53 8.97
C GLN A 95 -17.62 2.39 9.30
N GLY A 96 -16.76 3.13 8.60
CA GLY A 96 -15.32 3.05 8.78
C GLY A 96 -14.55 3.61 7.59
N PHE A 97 -13.28 3.23 7.49
CA PHE A 97 -12.36 3.73 6.48
C PHE A 97 -11.55 2.60 5.87
N PHE A 98 -11.38 2.63 4.56
CA PHE A 98 -10.29 1.93 3.89
C PHE A 98 -9.05 2.83 3.90
N VAL A 99 -7.95 2.32 4.43
CA VAL A 99 -6.69 3.06 4.51
C VAL A 99 -5.61 2.31 3.77
N THR A 100 -4.99 2.96 2.79
CA THR A 100 -3.86 2.40 2.05
C THR A 100 -2.55 2.97 2.56
N TYR A 101 -1.63 2.08 2.88
CA TYR A 101 -0.25 2.38 3.23
C TYR A 101 0.69 1.85 2.17
N GLN A 102 1.73 2.61 1.85
CA GLN A 102 2.73 2.25 0.86
C GLN A 102 4.14 2.45 1.43
N LYS A 103 5.05 1.54 1.11
CA LYS A 103 6.46 1.71 1.39
C LYS A 103 7.11 2.52 0.25
N PRO A 104 7.83 3.62 0.55
CA PRO A 104 8.49 4.43 -0.46
C PRO A 104 9.61 3.68 -1.19
#